data_AF-A0A3M1QV92-F1
#
_entry.id   AF-A0A3M1QV92-F1
#
_cell.length_a   1.000
_cell.length_b   1.000
_cell.length_c   1.000
_cell.angle_alpha   90.00
_cell.angle_beta   90.00
_cell.angle_gamma   90.00
#
_symmetry.space_group_name_H-M   'P 1'
#
loop_
_entity.id
_entity.type
_entity.pdbx_description
1 polymer ?
#
loop_
_entity_poly.entity_id
_entity_poly.type
_entity_poly.pdbx_seq_one_letter_code
_entity_poly.pdbx_strand_id
1 'polypeptide(L)'
;MNAERYGQVKKVFFEACALPPQERAAYVAQACGHDVALRREVESLLEHDDRSSENAWSRDVAVGIVGADPASSAEDRIDRRLLASACSAALPERIGRYRILSVLGEGG
;
A
#
# COMPACT_ATOMS: atom_id res chain seq x y z
N MET A 1 0.85 -25.39 -4.71
CA MET A 1 1.70 -24.22 -5.02
C MET A 1 3.07 -24.52 -4.43
N ASN A 2 4.08 -24.83 -5.26
CA ASN A 2 5.43 -25.14 -4.77
C ASN A 2 6.15 -23.85 -4.40
N ALA A 3 6.87 -23.83 -3.27
CA ALA A 3 7.57 -22.65 -2.77
C ALA A 3 8.61 -22.10 -3.78
N GLU A 4 9.22 -23.00 -4.57
CA GLU A 4 10.17 -22.64 -5.63
C GLU A 4 9.51 -21.85 -6.77
N ARG A 5 8.31 -22.25 -7.18
CA ARG A 5 7.52 -21.57 -8.22
C ARG A 5 7.13 -20.16 -7.77
N TYR A 6 6.70 -20.02 -6.50
CA TYR A 6 6.40 -18.73 -5.92
C TYR A 6 7.63 -17.81 -5.84
N GLY A 7 8.80 -18.35 -5.46
CA GLY A 7 10.05 -17.60 -5.45
C GLY A 7 10.45 -17.05 -6.82
N GLN A 8 10.26 -17.87 -7.87
CA GLN A 8 10.56 -17.47 -9.24
C GLN A 8 9.60 -16.39 -9.76
N VAL A 9 8.28 -16.53 -9.52
CA VAL A 9 7.29 -15.48 -9.82
C VAL A 9 7.68 -14.17 -9.14
N LYS A 10 8.01 -14.22 -7.85
CA LYS A 10 8.36 -13.04 -7.05
C LYS A 10 9.59 -12.31 -7.60
N LYS A 11 10.62 -13.06 -7.99
CA LYS A 11 11.84 -12.49 -8.55
C LYS A 11 11.56 -11.77 -9.88
N VAL A 12 10.89 -12.46 -10.82
CA VAL A 12 10.57 -11.90 -12.14
C VAL A 12 9.66 -10.68 -12.00
N PHE A 13 8.68 -10.72 -11.09
CA PHE A 13 7.80 -9.59 -10.82
C PHE A 13 8.56 -8.36 -10.33
N PHE A 14 9.46 -8.49 -9.34
CA PHE A 14 10.22 -7.34 -8.83
C PHE A 14 11.18 -6.76 -9.87
N GLU A 15 11.85 -7.62 -10.65
CA GLU A 15 12.71 -7.16 -11.74
C GLU A 15 11.90 -6.45 -12.83
N ALA A 16 10.69 -6.93 -13.16
CA ALA A 16 9.78 -6.25 -14.07
C ALA A 16 9.26 -4.92 -13.53
N CYS A 17 8.93 -4.82 -12.23
CA CYS A 17 8.49 -3.54 -11.62
C CYS A 17 9.56 -2.45 -11.69
N ALA A 18 10.85 -2.82 -11.66
CA ALA A 18 11.97 -1.88 -11.79
C ALA A 18 12.14 -1.31 -13.22
N LEU A 19 11.53 -1.94 -14.23
CA LEU A 19 11.56 -1.52 -15.62
C LEU A 19 10.37 -0.60 -15.96
N PRO A 20 10.52 0.29 -16.96
CA PRO A 20 9.41 1.08 -17.47
C PRO A 20 8.33 0.18 -18.09
N PRO A 21 7.05 0.57 -18.03
CA PRO A 21 5.91 -0.28 -18.40
C PRO A 21 5.98 -0.85 -19.82
N GLN A 22 6.61 -0.10 -20.74
CA GLN A 22 6.80 -0.52 -22.13
C GLN A 22 7.78 -1.70 -22.28
N GLU A 23 8.74 -1.83 -21.36
CA GLU A 23 9.78 -2.87 -21.39
C GLU A 23 9.39 -4.12 -20.57
N ARG A 24 8.42 -3.99 -19.65
CA ARG A 24 7.98 -5.09 -18.76
C ARG A 24 7.50 -6.31 -19.54
N ALA A 25 6.68 -6.12 -20.57
CA ALA A 25 6.13 -7.22 -21.36
C ALA A 25 7.22 -8.01 -22.09
N ALA A 26 8.23 -7.32 -22.64
CA ALA A 26 9.37 -7.94 -23.31
C ALA A 26 10.26 -8.71 -22.31
N TYR A 27 10.52 -8.11 -21.15
CA TYR A 27 11.28 -8.74 -20.08
C TYR A 27 10.59 -9.99 -19.53
N VAL A 28 9.28 -9.94 -19.26
CA VAL A 28 8.51 -11.10 -18.77
C VAL A 28 8.48 -12.23 -19.80
N ALA A 29 8.36 -11.92 -21.09
CA ALA A 29 8.46 -12.92 -22.15
C ALA A 29 9.85 -13.59 -22.19
N GLN A 30 10.92 -12.82 -21.98
CA GLN A 30 12.28 -13.34 -21.93
C GLN A 30 12.55 -14.17 -20.66
N ALA A 31 12.12 -13.68 -19.50
CA ALA A 31 12.38 -14.29 -18.19
C ALA A 31 11.55 -15.57 -17.95
N CYS A 32 10.33 -15.64 -18.48
CA CYS A 32 9.47 -16.83 -18.37
C CYS A 32 9.73 -17.87 -19.46
N GLY A 33 10.34 -17.48 -20.59
CA GLY A 33 10.70 -18.40 -21.68
C GLY A 33 9.49 -19.21 -22.20
N HIS A 34 9.49 -20.53 -21.96
CA HIS A 34 8.44 -21.45 -22.41
C HIS A 34 7.38 -21.76 -21.33
N ASP A 35 7.53 -21.30 -20.09
CA ASP A 35 6.54 -21.53 -19.04
C ASP A 35 5.41 -20.50 -19.16
N VAL A 36 4.45 -20.81 -20.03
CA VAL A 36 3.27 -19.98 -20.31
C VAL A 36 2.41 -19.78 -19.06
N ALA A 37 2.38 -20.75 -18.14
CA ALA A 37 1.63 -20.64 -16.91
C ALA A 37 2.29 -19.66 -15.94
N LEU A 38 3.63 -19.69 -15.83
CA LEU A 38 4.40 -18.70 -15.08
C LEU A 38 4.23 -17.29 -15.66
N ARG A 39 4.28 -17.17 -16.98
CA ARG A 39 4.10 -15.90 -17.69
C ARG A 39 2.75 -15.27 -17.37
N ARG A 40 1.67 -16.04 -17.46
CA ARG A 40 0.31 -15.57 -17.15
C ARG A 40 0.15 -15.12 -15.70
N GLU A 41 0.77 -15.83 -14.76
CA GLU A 41 0.74 -15.43 -13.35
C GLU A 41 1.42 -14.07 -13.13
N VAL A 42 2.60 -13.86 -13.73
CA VAL A 42 3.36 -12.60 -13.63
C VAL A 42 2.64 -11.45 -14.35
N GLU A 43 2.11 -11.67 -15.56
CA GLU A 43 1.33 -10.69 -16.31
C GLU A 43 0.09 -10.26 -15.52
N SER A 44 -0.65 -11.22 -14.96
CA SER A 44 -1.81 -10.93 -14.11
C SER A 44 -1.41 -10.11 -12.88
N LEU A 45 -0.25 -10.36 -12.27
CA LEU A 45 0.22 -9.58 -11.12
C LEU A 45 0.56 -8.13 -11.52
N LEU A 46 1.25 -7.94 -12.65
CA LEU A 46 1.61 -6.61 -13.17
C LEU A 46 0.37 -5.80 -13.57
N GLU A 47 -0.65 -6.42 -14.18
CA GLU A 47 -1.91 -5.74 -14.50
C GLU A 47 -2.66 -5.22 -13.25
N HIS A 48 -2.51 -5.88 -12.09
CA HIS A 48 -3.07 -5.37 -10.85
C HIS A 48 -2.22 -4.26 -10.24
N ASP A 49 -0.89 -4.30 -10.41
CA ASP A 49 0.03 -3.24 -9.97
C ASP A 49 -0.17 -1.95 -10.78
N ASP A 50 -0.28 -2.04 -12.11
CA ASP A 50 -0.53 -0.90 -12.99
C ASP A 50 -1.88 -0.25 -12.67
N ARG A 51 -2.94 -1.05 -12.49
CA ARG A 51 -4.25 -0.55 -12.04
C ARG A 51 -4.20 0.02 -10.62
N SER A 52 -3.35 -0.50 -9.73
CA SER A 52 -3.19 0.05 -8.38
C SER A 52 -2.35 1.33 -8.38
N SER A 53 -1.49 1.55 -9.37
CA SER A 53 -0.76 2.81 -9.57
C SER A 53 -1.69 3.89 -10.13
N GLU A 54 -2.53 3.52 -11.10
CA GLU A 54 -3.59 4.39 -11.64
C GLU A 54 -4.66 4.70 -10.59
N ASN A 55 -4.95 3.73 -9.71
CA ASN A 55 -5.95 3.83 -8.66
C ASN A 55 -5.32 3.95 -7.28
N ALA A 56 -4.10 4.51 -7.18
CA ALA A 56 -3.40 4.69 -5.92
C ALA A 56 -4.26 5.56 -5.00
N TRP A 57 -5.05 4.89 -4.15
CA TRP A 57 -5.99 5.41 -3.17
C TRP A 57 -5.70 6.86 -2.78
N SER A 58 -6.46 7.84 -3.28
CA SER A 58 -6.53 9.21 -2.71
C SER A 58 -5.71 10.34 -3.35
N ARG A 59 -5.72 10.51 -4.69
CA ARG A 59 -5.43 11.87 -5.24
C ARG A 59 -6.47 12.92 -4.80
N ASP A 60 -7.63 12.51 -4.29
CA ASP A 60 -8.67 13.39 -3.74
C ASP A 60 -8.57 13.67 -2.22
N VAL A 61 -7.70 13.02 -1.44
CA VAL A 61 -7.48 13.42 -0.02
C VAL A 61 -6.53 14.63 0.09
N ALA A 62 -6.13 15.23 -1.03
CA ALA A 62 -5.35 16.47 -1.05
C ALA A 62 -6.21 17.75 -1.21
N VAL A 63 -7.52 17.66 -1.49
CA VAL A 63 -8.42 18.83 -1.58
C VAL A 63 -9.47 18.78 -0.47
N GLY A 64 -9.03 19.02 0.76
CA GLY A 64 -9.95 19.11 1.90
C GLY A 64 -9.33 19.68 3.18
N ILE A 65 -8.00 19.74 3.26
CA ILE A 65 -7.28 20.33 4.41
C ILE A 65 -6.53 21.60 3.96
N VAL A 66 -7.22 22.50 3.27
CA VAL A 66 -6.70 23.88 3.10
C VAL A 66 -7.83 24.87 3.34
N GLY A 67 -7.80 25.48 4.53
CA GLY A 67 -8.33 26.82 4.77
C GLY A 67 -9.82 26.94 5.07
N ALA A 68 -10.27 26.49 6.24
CA ALA A 68 -11.39 27.13 6.91
C ALA A 68 -10.85 28.14 7.93
N ASP A 69 -10.70 29.38 7.49
CA ASP A 69 -10.33 30.56 8.27
C ASP A 69 -11.55 31.10 9.08
N PRO A 70 -11.38 32.04 10.04
CA PRO A 70 -11.58 31.76 11.45
C PRO A 70 -12.63 32.69 12.09
N ALA A 71 -13.89 32.28 12.20
CA ALA A 71 -14.89 33.00 13.02
C ALA A 71 -16.21 32.23 13.18
N SER A 72 -16.28 31.27 14.11
CA SER A 72 -17.56 31.00 14.79
C SER A 72 -17.30 30.40 16.17
N SER A 73 -17.74 31.15 17.16
CA SER A 73 -17.52 30.93 18.58
C SER A 73 -18.09 29.61 19.10
N ALA A 74 -17.38 29.14 20.14
CA ALA A 74 -17.82 28.27 21.23
C ALA A 74 -17.97 26.78 20.91
N GLU A 75 -17.27 25.99 21.74
CA GLU A 75 -17.48 24.56 22.00
C GLU A 75 -16.81 23.55 21.06
N ASP A 76 -15.47 23.54 21.03
CA ASP A 76 -14.77 22.27 21.30
C ASP A 76 -13.33 22.50 21.76
N ARG A 77 -13.14 22.50 23.08
CA ARG A 77 -11.83 22.63 23.72
C ARG A 77 -11.15 21.26 23.72
N ILE A 78 -10.80 20.72 22.55
CA ILE A 78 -9.90 19.57 22.53
C ILE A 78 -8.53 20.09 22.96
N ASP A 79 -8.25 19.96 24.26
CA ASP A 79 -7.02 20.40 24.87
C ASP A 79 -5.87 19.66 24.17
N ARG A 80 -4.95 20.39 23.55
CA ARG A 80 -3.81 19.80 22.83
C ARG A 80 -2.99 18.87 23.73
N ARG A 81 -3.03 19.12 25.03
CA ARG A 81 -2.42 18.29 26.07
C ARG A 81 -3.16 16.97 26.28
N LEU A 82 -4.49 16.94 26.12
CA LEU A 82 -5.30 15.71 26.10
C LEU A 82 -5.04 14.90 24.83
N LEU A 83 -4.94 15.54 23.66
CA LEU A 83 -4.63 14.86 22.40
C LEU A 83 -3.24 14.21 22.43
N ALA A 84 -2.23 14.93 22.95
CA ALA A 84 -0.88 14.37 23.16
C ALA A 84 -0.89 13.24 24.22
N SER A 85 -1.75 13.34 25.24
CA SER A 85 -1.92 12.30 26.25
C SER A 85 -2.67 11.07 25.72
N ALA A 86 -3.60 11.23 24.79
CA ALA A 86 -4.37 10.15 24.17
C ALA A 86 -3.59 9.43 23.05
N CYS A 87 -2.63 10.10 22.39
CA CYS A 87 -1.70 9.43 21.47
C CYS A 87 -0.73 8.48 22.20
N SER A 88 -0.61 8.62 23.53
CA SER A 88 0.09 7.66 24.40
C SER A 88 -0.83 6.58 24.98
N ALA A 89 -2.13 6.57 24.64
CA ALA A 89 -3.02 5.49 25.04
C ALA A 89 -2.54 4.22 24.34
N ALA A 90 -1.95 3.31 25.12
CA ALA A 90 -1.41 2.05 24.64
C ALA A 90 -2.39 1.40 23.65
N LEU A 91 -1.92 1.14 22.43
CA LEU A 91 -2.71 0.43 21.43
C LEU A 91 -3.28 -0.84 22.07
N PRO A 92 -4.56 -1.16 21.86
CA PRO A 92 -5.13 -2.36 22.43
C PRO A 92 -4.37 -3.59 21.92
N GLU A 93 -3.96 -4.50 22.80
CA GLU A 93 -3.21 -5.69 22.38
C GLU A 93 -4.00 -6.57 21.40
N ARG A 94 -5.34 -6.47 21.39
CA ARG A 94 -6.21 -7.31 20.56
C ARG A 94 -7.37 -6.50 19.98
N ILE A 95 -7.73 -6.85 18.74
CA ILE A 95 -8.96 -6.41 18.07
C ILE A 95 -9.77 -7.67 17.77
N GLY A 96 -10.81 -7.92 18.59
CA GLY A 96 -11.59 -9.15 18.55
C GLY A 96 -10.73 -10.41 18.74
N ARG A 97 -10.77 -11.33 17.77
CA ARG A 97 -9.98 -12.58 17.80
C ARG A 97 -8.49 -12.40 17.48
N TYR A 98 -8.09 -11.26 16.94
CA TYR A 98 -6.73 -11.01 16.45
C TYR A 98 -5.89 -10.21 17.44
N ARG A 99 -4.56 -10.41 17.43
CA ARG A 99 -3.58 -9.72 18.29
C ARG A 99 -2.73 -8.76 17.47
N ILE A 100 -2.52 -7.55 17.96
CA ILE A 100 -1.56 -6.60 17.39
C ILE A 100 -0.16 -7.05 17.78
N LEU A 101 0.71 -7.26 16.78
CA LEU A 101 2.08 -7.74 17.01
C LEU A 101 3.08 -6.58 17.13
N SER A 102 2.99 -5.59 16.24
CA SER A 102 3.85 -4.41 16.26
C SER A 102 3.26 -3.28 15.41
N VAL A 103 3.65 -2.05 15.71
CA VAL A 103 3.40 -0.87 14.86
C VAL A 103 4.46 -0.84 13.75
N LEU A 104 4.04 -0.63 12.50
CA LEU A 104 4.94 -0.56 11.35
C LEU A 104 5.25 0.89 10.91
N GLY A 105 4.43 1.86 11.34
CA GLY A 105 4.61 3.28 11.09
C GLY A 105 3.44 4.10 11.62
N GLU A 106 3.70 5.36 11.96
CA GLU A 106 2.69 6.36 12.32
C GLU A 106 2.70 7.47 11.25
N GLY A 107 1.51 7.92 10.81
CA GLY A 107 1.39 8.97 9.80
C GLY A 107 1.62 10.36 10.40
N GLY A 108 2.18 11.28 9.60
CA GLY A 108 2.38 12.69 9.96
C GLY A 108 1.71 13.62 8.96
#